data_AF-A0A8B8BRX6-F1
#
_entry.id   AF-A0A8B8BRX6-F1
#
_cell.length_a   1.000
_cell.length_b   1.000
_cell.length_c   1.000
_cell.angle_alpha   90.00
_cell.angle_beta   90.00
_cell.angle_gamma   90.00
#
_symmetry.space_group_name_H-M   'P 1'
#
loop_
_entity.id
_entity.type
_entity.pdbx_description
1 polymer ?
#
loop_
_entity_poly.entity_id
_entity_poly.type
_entity_poly.pdbx_seq_one_letter_code
_entity_poly.pdbx_strand_id
1 'polypeptide(L)'
;MHHPQHKLLKAAYSFYNVSTATPWVDLMQDALIVAKNMGFDVFNALDLMENKEFLEKLKFGIGDGNLQYYLYNWRCPQMNPHQVGLVLH
;
A
#
# COMPACT_ATOMS: atom_id res chain seq x y z
N MET A 1 6.65 2.60 -21.44
CA MET A 1 5.64 3.66 -21.66
C MET A 1 5.32 3.92 -23.14
N HIS A 2 5.27 2.89 -23.99
CA HIS A 2 4.96 3.04 -25.43
C HIS A 2 3.88 2.04 -25.87
N HIS A 3 2.84 1.84 -25.04
CA HIS A 3 1.75 0.93 -25.41
C HIS A 3 0.82 1.63 -26.42
N PRO A 4 0.51 1.00 -27.57
CA PRO A 4 -0.24 1.65 -28.65
C PRO A 4 -1.68 2.01 -28.28
N GLN A 5 -2.30 1.27 -27.35
CA GLN A 5 -3.70 1.47 -26.95
C GLN A 5 -3.88 2.18 -25.59
N HIS A 6 -2.92 2.06 -24.67
CA HIS A 6 -3.06 2.54 -23.29
C HIS A 6 -1.96 3.55 -22.99
N LYS A 7 -2.36 4.81 -22.76
CA LYS A 7 -1.44 5.94 -22.56
C LYS A 7 -1.32 6.36 -21.10
N LEU A 8 -2.25 5.93 -20.26
CA LEU A 8 -2.34 6.29 -18.84
C LEU A 8 -2.57 5.04 -18.01
N LEU A 9 -1.95 4.99 -16.83
CA LEU A 9 -2.24 4.04 -15.77
C LEU A 9 -2.71 4.85 -14.55
N LYS A 10 -3.95 4.65 -14.11
CA LYS A 10 -4.50 5.27 -12.91
C LYS A 10 -4.21 4.37 -11.72
N ALA A 11 -3.22 4.73 -10.92
CA ALA A 11 -2.88 4.02 -9.69
C ALA A 11 -3.50 4.71 -8.47
N ALA A 12 -4.14 3.93 -7.60
CA ALA A 12 -4.46 4.33 -6.23
C ALA A 12 -3.36 3.86 -5.30
N TYR A 13 -3.00 4.67 -4.30
CA TYR A 13 -1.99 4.32 -3.30
C TYR A 13 -2.64 4.33 -1.92
N SER A 14 -2.52 3.22 -1.19
CA SER A 14 -2.96 3.11 0.19
C SER A 14 -2.18 4.07 1.07
N PHE A 15 -2.90 4.94 1.78
CA PHE A 15 -2.32 5.85 2.76
C PHE A 15 -2.45 5.23 4.16
N TYR A 16 -3.04 5.95 5.12
CA TYR A 16 -3.34 5.41 6.45
C TYR A 16 -4.66 4.65 6.49
N ASN A 17 -4.64 3.49 7.16
CA ASN A 17 -5.84 2.72 7.48
C ASN A 17 -5.82 2.40 8.97
N VAL A 18 -6.96 2.47 9.63
CA VAL A 18 -7.10 2.15 11.06
C VAL A 18 -8.35 1.29 11.20
N SER A 19 -8.22 0.14 11.86
CA SER A 19 -9.35 -0.70 12.20
C SER A 19 -9.41 -1.01 13.69
N THR A 20 -10.62 -0.99 14.24
CA THR A 20 -10.90 -1.29 15.66
C THR A 20 -11.94 -2.39 15.82
N ALA A 21 -12.92 -2.47 14.93
CA ALA A 21 -14.00 -3.45 14.98
C ALA A 21 -14.06 -4.34 13.72
N THR A 22 -13.75 -3.77 12.55
CA THR A 22 -13.84 -4.48 11.28
C THR A 22 -12.58 -5.32 11.04
N PRO A 23 -12.68 -6.59 10.62
CA PRO A 23 -11.50 -7.35 10.22
C PRO A 23 -10.74 -6.65 9.09
N TRP A 24 -9.39 -6.67 9.15
CA TRP A 24 -8.54 -5.98 8.18
C TRP A 24 -8.81 -6.36 6.72
N VAL A 25 -9.08 -7.64 6.48
CA VAL A 25 -9.35 -8.17 5.14
C VAL A 25 -10.62 -7.54 4.57
N ASP A 26 -11.68 -7.44 5.37
CA ASP A 26 -12.96 -6.89 4.94
C ASP A 26 -12.84 -5.38 4.68
N LEU A 27 -12.20 -4.65 5.60
CA LEU A 27 -11.96 -3.20 5.45
C LEU A 27 -11.20 -2.89 4.14
N MET A 28 -10.13 -3.63 3.88
CA MET A 28 -9.30 -3.38 2.71
C MET A 28 -9.91 -3.92 1.43
N GLN A 29 -10.73 -4.98 1.50
CA GLN A 29 -11.52 -5.43 0.36
C GLN A 29 -12.51 -4.34 -0.10
N ASP A 30 -13.19 -3.68 0.84
CA ASP A 30 -14.08 -2.57 0.51
C ASP A 30 -13.31 -1.39 -0.12
N ALA A 31 -12.11 -1.08 0.38
CA ALA A 31 -11.25 -0.06 -0.24
C ALA A 31 -10.88 -0.41 -1.69
N LEU A 32 -10.57 -1.68 -1.99
CA LEU A 32 -10.32 -2.14 -3.36
C LEU A 32 -11.55 -2.01 -4.26
N ILE A 33 -12.75 -2.34 -3.74
CA ILE A 33 -14.02 -2.19 -4.46
C ILE A 33 -14.27 -0.71 -4.79
N VAL A 34 -14.06 0.19 -3.83
CA VAL A 34 -14.20 1.65 -4.03
C VAL A 34 -13.23 2.14 -5.10
N ALA A 35 -11.95 1.76 -5.02
CA ALA A 35 -10.96 2.15 -6.02
C ALA A 35 -11.33 1.64 -7.42
N LYS A 36 -11.84 0.41 -7.53
CA LYS A 36 -12.33 -0.14 -8.80
C LYS A 36 -13.51 0.65 -9.35
N ASN A 37 -14.48 0.99 -8.50
CA ASN A 37 -15.66 1.77 -8.89
C ASN A 37 -15.31 3.20 -9.32
N MET A 38 -14.24 3.77 -8.78
CA MET A 38 -13.68 5.06 -9.20
C MET A 38 -12.86 4.99 -10.49
N GLY A 39 -12.69 3.80 -11.07
CA GLY A 39 -11.99 3.60 -12.33
C GLY A 39 -10.47 3.65 -12.21
N PHE A 40 -9.91 3.25 -11.06
CA PHE A 40 -8.48 2.97 -10.94
C PHE A 40 -8.13 1.61 -11.56
N ASP A 41 -6.93 1.52 -12.11
CA ASP A 41 -6.41 0.34 -12.80
C ASP A 41 -5.64 -0.58 -11.85
N VAL A 42 -5.00 0.00 -10.84
CA VAL A 42 -4.19 -0.71 -9.84
C VAL A 42 -4.29 -0.04 -8.48
N PHE A 43 -4.18 -0.84 -7.43
CA PHE A 43 -4.12 -0.38 -6.04
C PHE A 43 -2.80 -0.83 -5.41
N ASN A 44 -1.95 0.13 -5.06
CA ASN A 44 -0.64 -0.11 -4.47
C ASN A 44 -0.70 0.09 -2.96
N ALA A 45 -0.07 -0.82 -2.21
CA ALA A 45 0.08 -0.70 -0.77
C ALA A 45 1.52 -1.07 -0.37
N LEU A 46 2.07 -0.38 0.62
CA LEU A 46 3.39 -0.68 1.16
C LEU A 46 3.29 -1.77 2.21
N ASP A 47 4.35 -2.59 2.34
CA ASP A 47 4.48 -3.58 3.42
C ASP A 47 4.89 -2.90 4.73
N LEU A 48 3.98 -2.10 5.30
CA LEU A 48 4.15 -1.35 6.54
C LEU A 48 3.06 -1.68 7.54
N MET A 49 3.33 -1.41 8.82
CA MET A 49 2.36 -1.58 9.91
C MET A 49 1.67 -2.95 9.86
N GLU A 50 0.34 -3.00 9.96
CA GLU A 50 -0.50 -4.21 9.90
C GLU A 50 -0.86 -4.64 8.47
N ASN A 51 -0.29 -4.03 7.41
CA ASN A 51 -0.74 -4.32 6.05
C ASN A 51 -0.55 -5.79 5.65
N LYS A 52 0.43 -6.48 6.24
CA LYS A 52 0.63 -7.93 6.07
C LYS A 52 -0.62 -8.76 6.35
N GLU A 53 -1.53 -8.28 7.19
CA GLU A 53 -2.74 -9.01 7.55
C GLU A 53 -3.69 -9.26 6.37
N PHE A 54 -3.64 -8.39 5.35
CA PHE A 54 -4.52 -8.46 4.18
C PHE A 54 -3.78 -8.65 2.85
N LEU A 55 -2.50 -8.29 2.73
CA LEU A 55 -1.78 -8.30 1.45
C LEU A 55 -1.88 -9.65 0.71
N GLU A 56 -1.49 -10.76 1.36
CA GLU A 56 -1.54 -12.09 0.74
C GLU A 56 -2.98 -12.54 0.47
N LYS A 57 -3.89 -12.35 1.43
CA LYS A 57 -5.29 -12.79 1.35
C LYS A 57 -6.07 -12.06 0.25
N LEU A 58 -5.77 -10.79 0.03
CA LEU A 58 -6.36 -9.96 -1.04
C LEU A 58 -5.53 -10.00 -2.33
N LYS A 59 -4.60 -10.94 -2.45
CA LYS A 59 -3.83 -11.23 -3.68
C LYS A 59 -2.96 -10.06 -4.17
N PHE A 60 -2.43 -9.27 -3.25
CA PHE A 60 -1.38 -8.31 -3.60
C PHE A 60 -0.14 -9.07 -4.06
N GLY A 61 0.42 -8.64 -5.19
CA GLY A 61 1.71 -9.11 -5.69
C GLY A 61 2.84 -8.25 -5.16
N ILE A 62 3.98 -8.86 -4.87
CA ILE A 62 5.20 -8.13 -4.52
C ILE A 62 5.70 -7.38 -5.76
N GLY A 63 5.90 -6.07 -5.63
CA GLY A 63 6.51 -5.24 -6.66
C GLY A 63 8.02 -5.47 -6.77
N ASP A 64 8.63 -4.92 -7.80
CA ASP A 64 10.09 -4.94 -8.02
C ASP A 64 10.84 -3.82 -7.26
N GLY A 65 10.11 -2.79 -6.81
CA GLY A 65 10.65 -1.65 -6.06
C GLY A 65 10.71 -1.87 -4.55
N ASN A 66 11.80 -1.40 -3.93
CA ASN A 66 11.91 -1.30 -2.47
C ASN A 66 11.90 0.17 -2.05
N LEU A 67 11.13 0.50 -1.01
CA LEU A 67 11.14 1.82 -0.38
C LEU A 67 12.01 1.79 0.88
N GLN A 68 12.92 2.75 1.00
CA GLN A 68 13.87 2.86 2.11
C GLN A 68 13.64 4.16 2.88
N TYR A 69 13.67 4.09 4.21
CA TYR A 69 13.47 5.24 5.09
C TYR A 69 14.80 5.74 5.64
N TYR A 70 15.00 7.05 5.57
CA TYR A 70 16.21 7.72 6.05
C TYR A 70 15.86 8.86 6.98
N LEU A 71 16.68 9.07 8.00
CA LEU A 71 16.58 10.21 8.90
C LEU A 71 17.83 11.08 8.76
N TYR A 72 17.64 12.39 8.68
CA TYR A 72 18.74 13.35 8.66
C TYR A 72 19.04 13.84 10.07
N ASN A 73 20.32 13.79 10.47
CA ASN A 73 20.80 14.26 11.78
C ASN A 73 20.09 13.60 12.99
N TRP A 74 19.65 12.35 12.84
CA TRP A 74 19.01 11.58 13.92
C TRP A 74 19.52 10.15 13.95
N ARG A 75 19.79 9.61 15.14
CA ARG A 75 20.18 8.21 15.34
C ARG A 75 18.98 7.40 15.80
N CYS A 76 18.80 6.21 15.23
CA CYS A 76 17.79 5.26 15.67
C CYS A 76 18.31 3.82 15.56
N PRO A 77 17.77 2.87 16.34
CA PRO A 77 17.98 1.44 16.13
C PRO A 77 17.41 1.00 14.77
N GLN A 78 17.83 -0.17 14.30
CA GLN A 78 17.22 -0.80 13.14
C GLN A 78 15.74 -1.11 13.44
N MET A 79 14.86 -0.78 12.49
CA MET A 79 13.43 -1.04 12.58
C MET A 79 12.98 -1.94 11.43
N ASN A 80 12.09 -2.87 11.73
CA ASN A 80 11.40 -3.65 10.73
C ASN A 80 10.28 -2.84 10.08
N PRO A 81 9.85 -3.13 8.83
CA PRO A 81 8.81 -2.37 8.14
C PRO A 81 7.47 -2.25 8.91
N HIS A 82 7.08 -3.28 9.67
CA HIS A 82 5.87 -3.26 10.51
C HIS A 82 5.93 -2.23 11.67
N GLN A 83 7.12 -1.73 12.01
CA GLN A 83 7.32 -0.73 13.06
C GLN A 83 7.32 0.69 12.49
N VAL A 84 7.30 0.84 11.16
CA VAL A 84 7.30 2.13 10.48
C VAL A 84 5.86 2.56 10.22
N GLY A 85 5.44 3.65 10.88
CA GLY A 85 4.09 4.22 10.75
C GLY A 85 4.01 5.44 9.83
N LEU A 86 5.05 5.74 9.06
CA LEU A 86 5.08 6.91 8.15
C LEU A 86 4.83 6.44 6.72
N VAL A 87 3.74 6.88 6.09
CA VAL A 87 3.51 6.67 4.66
C VAL A 87 4.01 7.89 3.89
N LEU A 88 4.97 7.68 2.99
CA LEU A 88 5.53 8.73 2.12
C LEU A 88 4.72 8.86 0.83
N HIS A 89 4.59 10.09 0.33
CA HIS A 89 3.78 10.47 -0.82
C HIS A 89 4.63 10.74 -2.07
#